data_AF-A0A7V4PPT9-F1
#
_entry.id   AF-A0A7V4PPT9-F1
#
_cell.length_a   1.000
_cell.length_b   1.000
_cell.length_c   1.000
_cell.angle_alpha   90.00
_cell.angle_beta   90.00
_cell.angle_gamma   90.00
#
_symmetry.space_group_name_H-M   'P 1'
#
loop_
_entity.id
_entity.type
_entity.pdbx_description
1 polymer ?
#
loop_
_entity_poly.entity_id
_entity_poly.type
_entity_poly.pdbx_seq_one_letter_code
_entity_poly.pdbx_strand_id
1 'polypeptide(L)'
;EPVERHFTTVAKREGLPIGKPPEYDHSNYLHQVPGGMISNLAHQLRLVGMADKLPATLEECARVRAEWGYPIMVTPLSQYVGSQAAINVIVGERYKEVTDQTIQYALGLWGKEGGELMDPDIKDKILSRPRAREWAAWRPPNPSVQEVRRKYGGAGVSDEEVVLRAFAGEESVKAMFAAGPPREYLTAKRPLVWLLAELAKKKECTQIYVRKPGFSLTLEKRNS
;
A
#
# COMPACT_ATOMS: atom_id res chain seq x y z
N GLU A 1 -25.04 10.25 -0.45
CA GLU A 1 -24.78 11.63 -0.90
C GLU A 1 -23.88 12.48 0.02
N PRO A 2 -24.08 12.60 1.35
CA PRO A 2 -23.27 13.53 2.17
C PRO A 2 -21.79 13.11 2.29
N VAL A 3 -21.52 11.80 2.37
CA VAL A 3 -20.18 11.22 2.51
C VAL A 3 -19.38 11.33 1.20
N GLU A 4 -20.02 10.99 0.07
CA GLU A 4 -19.42 11.14 -1.27
C GLU A 4 -19.03 12.59 -1.56
N ARG A 5 -19.93 13.54 -1.28
CA ARG A 5 -19.65 14.97 -1.43
C ARG A 5 -18.47 15.42 -0.58
N HIS A 6 -18.39 14.92 0.66
CA HIS A 6 -17.29 15.20 1.56
C HIS A 6 -15.95 14.73 0.97
N PHE A 7 -15.82 13.44 0.63
CA PHE A 7 -14.56 12.89 0.12
C PHE A 7 -14.18 13.44 -1.26
N THR A 8 -15.15 13.72 -2.12
CA THR A 8 -14.90 14.41 -3.40
C THR A 8 -14.31 15.80 -3.20
N THR A 9 -14.79 16.54 -2.20
CA THR A 9 -14.27 17.87 -1.86
C THR A 9 -12.84 17.78 -1.32
N VAL A 10 -12.57 16.79 -0.46
CA VAL A 10 -11.22 16.53 0.06
C VAL A 10 -10.26 16.17 -1.07
N ALA A 11 -10.62 15.23 -1.95
CA ALA A 11 -9.78 14.80 -3.05
C ALA A 11 -9.43 15.95 -4.00
N LYS A 12 -10.40 16.79 -4.39
CA LYS A 12 -10.15 17.97 -5.23
C LYS A 12 -9.20 18.96 -4.57
N ARG A 13 -9.36 19.20 -3.26
CA ARG A 13 -8.53 20.14 -2.50
C ARG A 13 -7.07 19.68 -2.41
N GLU A 14 -6.87 18.37 -2.25
CA GLU A 14 -5.54 17.78 -2.12
C GLU A 14 -4.93 17.40 -3.49
N GLY A 15 -5.61 17.70 -4.60
CA GLY A 15 -5.14 17.33 -5.95
C GLY A 15 -5.11 15.82 -6.20
N LEU A 16 -5.89 15.04 -5.44
CA LEU A 16 -5.97 13.59 -5.55
C LEU A 16 -6.92 13.17 -6.68
N PRO A 17 -6.68 12.01 -7.32
CA PRO A 17 -7.57 11.50 -8.35
C PRO A 17 -8.96 11.21 -7.79
N ILE A 18 -9.99 11.52 -8.58
CA ILE A 18 -11.36 11.12 -8.29
C ILE A 18 -11.53 9.67 -8.73
N GLY A 19 -11.99 8.81 -7.81
CA GLY A 19 -12.26 7.41 -8.09
C GLY A 19 -13.22 7.26 -9.26
N LYS A 20 -12.83 6.45 -10.24
CA LYS A 20 -13.70 6.04 -11.35
C LYS A 20 -13.95 4.55 -11.18
N PRO A 21 -15.22 4.09 -11.29
CA PRO A 21 -15.48 2.66 -11.37
C PRO A 21 -14.66 2.06 -12.53
N PRO A 22 -13.90 0.98 -12.28
CA PRO A 22 -13.22 0.29 -13.36
C PRO A 22 -14.26 -0.32 -14.31
N GLU A 23 -13.91 -0.42 -15.59
CA GLU A 23 -14.72 -1.20 -16.54
C GLU A 23 -14.68 -2.68 -16.15
N TYR A 24 -15.73 -3.42 -16.54
CA TYR A 24 -15.75 -4.86 -16.34
C TYR A 24 -14.62 -5.50 -17.16
N ASP A 25 -13.80 -6.28 -16.47
CA ASP A 25 -12.69 -6.99 -17.08
C ASP A 25 -12.79 -8.49 -16.78
N HIS A 26 -13.04 -9.26 -17.84
CA HIS A 26 -13.18 -10.72 -17.80
C HIS A 26 -11.85 -11.41 -17.45
N SER A 27 -10.69 -10.82 -17.75
CA SER A 27 -9.40 -11.49 -17.48
C SER A 27 -9.17 -11.71 -15.99
N ASN A 28 -9.85 -10.95 -15.12
CA ASN A 28 -9.82 -11.13 -13.67
C ASN A 28 -10.20 -12.56 -13.24
N TYR A 29 -11.09 -13.23 -13.97
CA TYR A 29 -11.47 -14.62 -13.65
C TYR A 29 -10.40 -15.64 -14.05
N LEU A 30 -9.52 -15.27 -14.99
CA LEU A 30 -8.43 -16.11 -15.47
C LEU A 30 -7.23 -16.01 -14.53
N HIS A 31 -6.71 -14.80 -14.30
CA HIS A 31 -5.50 -14.61 -13.50
C HIS A 31 -5.76 -14.47 -11.99
N GLN A 32 -6.99 -14.10 -11.58
CA GLN A 32 -7.40 -13.94 -10.18
C GLN A 32 -6.48 -13.02 -9.36
N VAL A 33 -5.93 -11.99 -10.03
CA VAL A 33 -5.03 -11.00 -9.40
C VAL A 33 -5.90 -9.91 -8.79
N PRO A 34 -5.80 -9.62 -7.48
CA PRO A 34 -6.57 -8.55 -6.87
C PRO A 34 -6.26 -7.18 -7.48
N GLY A 35 -7.25 -6.30 -7.65
CA GLY A 35 -7.06 -4.99 -8.30
C GLY A 35 -5.97 -4.12 -7.66
N GLY A 36 -5.83 -4.16 -6.33
CA GLY A 36 -4.74 -3.47 -5.62
C GLY A 36 -3.35 -3.99 -6.01
N MET A 37 -3.24 -5.30 -6.27
CA MET A 37 -2.01 -5.91 -6.74
C MET A 37 -1.72 -5.60 -8.20
N ILE A 38 -2.73 -5.56 -9.08
CA ILE A 38 -2.57 -5.12 -10.48
C ILE A 38 -1.96 -3.71 -10.53
N SER A 39 -2.49 -2.81 -9.70
CA SER A 39 -1.99 -1.43 -9.60
C SER A 39 -0.54 -1.38 -9.12
N ASN A 40 -0.17 -2.24 -8.15
CA ASN A 40 1.21 -2.36 -7.67
C ASN A 40 2.16 -2.89 -8.76
N LEU A 41 1.78 -3.97 -9.46
CA LEU A 41 2.57 -4.51 -10.58
C LEU A 41 2.74 -3.48 -11.70
N ALA A 42 1.68 -2.78 -12.07
CA ALA A 42 1.73 -1.72 -13.07
C ALA A 42 2.65 -0.56 -12.66
N HIS A 43 2.72 -0.25 -11.36
CA HIS A 43 3.68 0.72 -10.83
C HIS A 43 5.12 0.19 -10.92
N GLN A 44 5.37 -1.03 -10.43
CA GLN A 44 6.70 -1.66 -10.46
C GLN A 44 7.27 -1.79 -11.87
N LEU A 45 6.47 -2.27 -12.83
CA LEU A 45 6.86 -2.39 -14.24
C LEU A 45 7.19 -1.03 -14.86
N ARG A 46 6.47 0.02 -14.48
CA ARG A 46 6.74 1.39 -14.96
C ARG A 46 8.06 1.94 -14.43
N LEU A 47 8.41 1.64 -13.17
CA LEU A 47 9.69 2.06 -12.58
C LEU A 47 10.90 1.50 -13.34
N VAL A 48 10.76 0.31 -13.94
CA VAL A 48 11.81 -0.33 -14.76
C VAL A 48 11.62 -0.12 -16.26
N GLY A 49 10.72 0.78 -16.67
CA GLY A 49 10.51 1.11 -18.08
C GLY A 49 9.81 0.02 -18.91
N MET A 50 9.13 -0.94 -18.27
CA MET A 50 8.47 -2.09 -18.92
C MET A 50 6.95 -2.08 -18.71
N ALA A 51 6.33 -0.90 -18.73
CA ALA A 51 4.89 -0.76 -18.50
C ALA A 51 4.03 -1.55 -19.51
N ASP A 52 4.53 -1.78 -20.72
CA ASP A 52 3.92 -2.59 -21.78
C ASP A 52 3.84 -4.09 -21.44
N LYS A 53 4.60 -4.56 -20.44
CA LYS A 53 4.65 -5.97 -20.03
C LYS A 53 3.56 -6.37 -19.03
N LEU A 54 2.67 -5.44 -18.64
CA LEU A 54 1.61 -5.74 -17.68
C LEU A 54 0.70 -6.91 -18.14
N PRO A 55 0.19 -6.95 -19.39
CA PRO A 55 -0.65 -8.06 -19.84
C PRO A 55 0.07 -9.41 -19.76
N ALA A 56 1.31 -9.49 -20.25
CA ALA A 56 2.13 -10.70 -20.19
C ALA A 56 2.40 -11.13 -18.74
N THR A 57 2.61 -10.17 -17.83
CA THR A 57 2.78 -10.43 -16.39
C THR A 57 1.52 -11.02 -15.77
N LEU A 58 0.32 -10.55 -16.13
CA LEU A 58 -0.94 -11.08 -15.61
C LEU A 58 -1.21 -12.51 -16.09
N GLU A 59 -0.90 -12.82 -17.36
CA GLU A 59 -0.96 -14.20 -17.85
C GLU A 59 0.04 -15.10 -17.12
N GLU A 60 1.26 -14.60 -16.89
CA GLU A 60 2.27 -15.34 -16.15
C GLU A 60 1.86 -15.54 -14.69
N CYS A 61 1.14 -14.60 -14.07
CA CYS A 61 0.57 -14.80 -12.73
C CYS A 61 -0.35 -16.03 -12.70
N ALA A 62 -1.19 -16.22 -13.73
CA ALA A 62 -2.09 -17.37 -13.81
C ALA A 62 -1.29 -18.69 -13.87
N ARG A 63 -0.22 -18.73 -14.67
CA ARG A 63 0.68 -19.89 -14.80
C ARG A 63 1.42 -20.20 -13.50
N VAL A 64 2.09 -19.20 -12.93
CA VAL A 64 2.81 -19.33 -11.65
C VAL A 64 1.87 -19.79 -10.55
N ARG A 65 0.66 -19.24 -10.48
CA ARG A 65 -0.34 -19.66 -9.48
C ARG A 65 -0.72 -21.13 -9.63
N ALA A 66 -0.96 -21.60 -10.85
CA ALA A 66 -1.29 -23.01 -11.08
C ALA A 66 -0.13 -23.93 -10.66
N GLU A 67 1.10 -23.58 -11.05
CA GLU A 67 2.32 -24.30 -10.65
C GLU A 67 2.57 -24.27 -9.14
N TRP A 68 2.06 -23.27 -8.44
CA TRP A 68 2.17 -23.16 -6.98
C TRP A 68 1.06 -23.89 -6.23
N GLY A 69 0.22 -24.66 -6.92
CA GLY A 69 -0.88 -25.41 -6.29
C GLY A 69 -2.09 -24.55 -5.95
N TYR A 70 -2.33 -23.48 -6.73
CA TYR A 70 -3.45 -22.56 -6.56
C TYR A 70 -3.56 -21.91 -5.19
N PRO A 71 -2.53 -21.17 -4.71
CA PRO A 71 -2.66 -20.39 -3.50
C PRO A 71 -3.84 -19.41 -3.59
N ILE A 72 -4.43 -19.12 -2.42
CA ILE A 72 -5.41 -18.05 -2.30
C ILE A 72 -4.75 -16.71 -2.68
N MET A 73 -5.36 -15.99 -3.62
CA MET A 73 -4.79 -14.75 -4.16
C MET A 73 -5.11 -13.56 -3.26
N VAL A 74 -4.56 -13.59 -2.05
CA VAL A 74 -4.63 -12.52 -1.04
C VAL A 74 -3.23 -12.21 -0.52
N THR A 75 -3.02 -11.03 0.06
CA THR A 75 -1.74 -10.67 0.68
C THR A 75 -1.41 -11.63 1.85
N PRO A 76 -0.17 -12.15 1.95
CA PRO A 76 1.00 -11.80 1.14
C PRO A 76 1.17 -12.63 -0.16
N LEU A 77 0.52 -13.79 -0.28
CA LEU A 77 0.74 -14.76 -1.36
C LEU A 77 0.54 -14.17 -2.77
N SER A 78 -0.48 -13.32 -2.94
CA SER A 78 -0.72 -12.62 -4.19
C SER A 78 0.53 -11.84 -4.66
N GLN A 79 1.18 -11.09 -3.75
CA GLN A 79 2.40 -10.35 -4.08
C GLN A 79 3.56 -11.27 -4.45
N TYR A 80 3.67 -12.46 -3.85
CA TYR A 80 4.73 -13.42 -4.16
C TYR A 80 4.56 -13.97 -5.58
N VAL A 81 3.35 -14.41 -5.92
CA VAL A 81 3.00 -14.89 -7.26
C VAL A 81 3.28 -13.81 -8.30
N GLY A 82 2.81 -12.57 -8.08
CA GLY A 82 3.02 -11.51 -9.07
C GLY A 82 4.44 -11.03 -9.19
N SER A 83 5.18 -10.96 -8.08
CA SER A 83 6.60 -10.58 -8.14
C SER A 83 7.39 -11.61 -8.93
N GLN A 84 7.15 -12.91 -8.67
CA GLN A 84 7.80 -13.97 -9.43
C GLN A 84 7.39 -13.97 -10.91
N ALA A 85 6.11 -13.74 -11.21
CA ALA A 85 5.63 -13.62 -12.58
C ALA A 85 6.24 -12.43 -13.32
N ALA A 86 6.32 -11.26 -12.68
CA ALA A 86 6.96 -10.08 -13.25
C ALA A 86 8.44 -10.35 -13.54
N ILE A 87 9.16 -10.99 -12.60
CA ILE A 87 10.56 -11.37 -12.80
C ILE A 87 10.72 -12.33 -13.98
N ASN A 88 9.88 -13.36 -14.09
CA ASN A 88 9.91 -14.29 -15.21
C ASN A 88 9.77 -13.56 -16.56
N VAL A 89 8.85 -12.59 -16.65
CA VAL A 89 8.59 -11.81 -17.86
C VAL A 89 9.73 -10.82 -18.17
N ILE A 90 10.24 -10.12 -17.16
CA ILE A 90 11.34 -9.15 -17.30
C ILE A 90 12.63 -9.85 -17.75
N VAL A 91 12.94 -10.99 -17.12
CA VAL A 91 14.14 -11.79 -17.43
C VAL A 91 14.00 -12.53 -18.75
N GLY A 92 12.77 -12.82 -19.18
CA GLY A 92 12.46 -13.57 -20.40
C GLY A 92 12.68 -15.08 -20.26
N GLU A 93 12.94 -15.58 -19.04
CA GLU A 93 13.18 -16.99 -18.76
C GLU A 93 12.56 -17.35 -17.40
N ARG A 94 11.62 -18.30 -17.40
CA ARG A 94 10.82 -18.64 -16.22
C ARG A 94 11.68 -19.27 -15.12
N TYR A 95 11.59 -18.73 -13.92
CA TYR A 95 12.35 -19.18 -12.75
C TYR A 95 13.87 -19.21 -13.00
N LYS A 96 14.41 -18.34 -13.85
CA LYS A 96 15.86 -18.11 -13.90
C LYS A 96 16.31 -17.40 -12.62
N GLU A 97 15.65 -16.29 -12.33
CA GLU A 97 15.74 -15.58 -11.06
C GLU A 97 14.56 -15.96 -10.16
N VAL A 98 14.82 -16.18 -8.88
CA VAL A 98 13.81 -16.59 -7.90
C VAL A 98 13.96 -15.77 -6.64
N THR A 99 12.83 -15.26 -6.15
CA THR A 99 12.78 -14.42 -4.94
C THR A 99 12.89 -15.25 -3.66
N ASP A 100 13.36 -14.62 -2.58
CA ASP A 100 13.34 -15.23 -1.24
C ASP A 100 11.92 -15.66 -0.85
N GLN A 101 10.90 -14.88 -1.17
CA GLN A 101 9.50 -15.21 -0.88
C GLN A 101 9.03 -16.48 -1.60
N THR A 102 9.48 -16.68 -2.84
CA THR A 102 9.18 -17.91 -3.61
C THR A 102 9.85 -19.13 -2.98
N ILE A 103 11.11 -18.99 -2.55
CA ILE A 103 11.83 -20.03 -1.81
C ILE A 103 11.10 -20.36 -0.51
N GLN A 104 10.74 -19.34 0.28
CA GLN A 104 10.03 -19.53 1.54
C GLN A 104 8.68 -20.22 1.34
N TYR A 105 7.95 -19.88 0.27
CA TYR A 105 6.69 -20.54 -0.09
C TYR A 105 6.92 -22.02 -0.46
N ALA A 106 7.91 -22.32 -1.30
CA ALA A 106 8.27 -23.70 -1.67
C ALA A 106 8.74 -24.55 -0.46
N LEU A 107 9.37 -23.91 0.53
CA LEU A 107 9.74 -24.53 1.81
C LEU A 107 8.56 -24.73 2.78
N GLY A 108 7.37 -24.20 2.46
CA GLY A 108 6.18 -24.30 3.31
C GLY A 108 6.17 -23.34 4.51
N LEU A 109 7.02 -22.30 4.52
CA LEU A 109 7.10 -21.34 5.63
C LEU A 109 5.85 -20.44 5.75
N TRP A 110 5.02 -20.40 4.71
CA TRP A 110 3.77 -19.62 4.64
C TRP A 110 2.51 -20.50 4.67
N GLY A 111 2.65 -21.74 5.11
CA GLY A 111 1.62 -22.78 5.04
C GLY A 111 2.22 -24.04 4.45
N LYS A 112 2.11 -25.15 5.18
CA LYS A 112 2.74 -26.42 4.81
C LYS A 112 2.16 -26.94 3.49
N GLU A 113 0.85 -26.83 3.35
CA GLU A 113 0.06 -27.32 2.22
C GLU A 113 0.43 -26.59 0.92
N GLY A 114 0.70 -25.29 0.97
CA GLY A 114 1.04 -24.51 -0.22
C GLY A 114 2.33 -24.99 -0.90
N GLY A 115 3.35 -25.31 -0.11
CA GLY A 115 4.59 -25.90 -0.62
C GLY A 115 4.42 -27.36 -1.06
N GLU A 116 3.51 -28.12 -0.45
CA GLU A 116 3.25 -29.53 -0.79
C GLU A 116 2.46 -29.69 -2.10
N LEU A 117 1.57 -28.75 -2.41
CA LEU A 117 0.74 -28.75 -3.62
C LEU A 117 1.44 -28.12 -4.83
N MET A 118 2.63 -27.55 -4.65
CA MET A 118 3.44 -27.01 -5.74
C MET A 118 3.85 -28.12 -6.72
N ASP A 119 3.85 -27.78 -8.00
CA ASP A 119 4.41 -28.60 -9.07
C ASP A 119 5.83 -29.09 -8.69
N PRO A 120 6.09 -30.41 -8.71
CA PRO A 120 7.35 -30.97 -8.23
C PRO A 120 8.59 -30.45 -8.99
N ASP A 121 8.51 -30.29 -10.31
CA ASP A 121 9.66 -29.86 -11.11
C ASP A 121 9.98 -28.38 -10.83
N ILE A 122 8.95 -27.55 -10.67
CA ILE A 122 9.11 -26.15 -10.28
C ILE A 122 9.66 -26.05 -8.86
N LYS A 123 9.16 -26.87 -7.93
CA LYS A 123 9.63 -26.92 -6.55
C LYS A 123 11.10 -27.31 -6.49
N ASP A 124 11.51 -28.35 -7.19
CA ASP A 124 12.90 -28.81 -7.25
C ASP A 124 13.81 -27.75 -7.89
N LYS A 125 13.35 -27.09 -8.96
CA LYS A 125 14.05 -25.95 -9.56
C LYS A 125 14.27 -24.84 -8.53
N ILE A 126 13.25 -24.48 -7.74
CA ILE A 126 13.35 -23.45 -6.68
C ILE A 126 14.32 -23.88 -5.56
N LEU A 127 14.16 -25.09 -5.04
CA LEU A 127 14.84 -25.58 -3.84
C LEU A 127 16.27 -26.08 -4.07
N SER A 128 16.67 -26.33 -5.31
CA SER A 128 18.06 -26.69 -5.66
C SER A 128 19.06 -25.54 -5.48
N ARG A 129 18.58 -24.31 -5.26
CA ARG A 129 19.42 -23.11 -5.10
C ARG A 129 20.15 -23.05 -3.75
N PRO A 130 21.38 -22.52 -3.68
CA PRO A 130 22.10 -22.33 -2.42
C PRO A 130 21.29 -21.52 -1.38
N ARG A 131 20.64 -20.45 -1.83
CA ARG A 131 19.78 -19.60 -1.01
C ARG A 131 18.62 -20.36 -0.34
N ALA A 132 18.13 -21.44 -0.95
CA ALA A 132 17.09 -22.28 -0.35
C ALA A 132 17.59 -23.03 0.88
N ARG A 133 18.87 -23.44 0.90
CA ARG A 133 19.48 -24.08 2.08
C ARG A 133 19.59 -23.11 3.25
N GLU A 134 19.92 -21.84 2.97
CA GLU A 134 19.95 -20.79 3.99
C GLU A 134 18.57 -20.59 4.62
N TRP A 135 17.51 -20.49 3.80
CA TRP A 135 16.14 -20.37 4.30
C TRP A 135 15.63 -21.62 5.02
N ALA A 136 16.03 -22.82 4.61
CA ALA A 136 15.66 -24.06 5.30
C ALA A 136 16.25 -24.13 6.72
N ALA A 137 17.47 -23.60 6.89
CA ALA A 137 18.14 -23.48 8.19
C ALA A 137 17.64 -22.29 9.03
N TRP A 138 17.01 -21.31 8.39
CA TRP A 138 16.52 -20.11 9.07
C TRP A 138 15.42 -20.44 10.09
N ARG A 139 15.39 -19.65 11.16
CA ARG A 139 14.37 -19.70 12.20
C ARG A 139 13.89 -18.28 12.48
N PRO A 140 12.57 -18.07 12.66
CA PRO A 140 12.05 -16.77 13.04
C PRO A 140 12.66 -16.32 14.37
N PRO A 141 13.12 -15.05 14.49
CA PRO A 141 13.52 -14.53 15.79
C PRO A 141 12.31 -14.51 16.72
N ASN A 142 12.51 -14.95 17.96
CA ASN A 142 11.47 -14.94 19.00
C ASN A 142 11.94 -14.11 20.21
N PRO A 143 12.05 -12.77 20.06
CA PRO A 143 12.51 -11.91 21.13
C PRO A 143 11.46 -11.81 22.25
N SER A 144 11.92 -11.71 23.49
CA SER A 144 11.06 -11.37 24.61
C SER A 144 10.59 -9.92 24.56
N VAL A 145 9.48 -9.60 25.22
CA VAL A 145 8.97 -8.23 25.36
C VAL A 145 10.04 -7.29 25.95
N GLN A 146 10.86 -7.80 26.88
CA GLN A 146 11.95 -7.04 27.50
C GLN A 146 13.04 -6.67 26.48
N GLU A 147 13.39 -7.58 25.58
CA GLU A 147 14.35 -7.33 24.52
C GLU A 147 13.82 -6.34 23.48
N VAL A 148 12.53 -6.46 23.13
CA VAL A 148 11.84 -5.50 22.25
C VAL A 148 11.85 -4.11 22.88
N ARG A 149 11.49 -3.99 24.17
CA ARG A 149 11.48 -2.71 24.90
C ARG A 149 12.89 -2.14 25.07
N ARG A 150 13.91 -2.98 25.27
CA ARG A 150 15.32 -2.56 25.30
C ARG A 150 15.78 -2.03 23.94
N LYS A 151 15.34 -2.65 22.85
CA LYS A 151 15.75 -2.28 21.48
C LYS A 151 15.05 -1.04 20.96
N TYR A 152 13.73 -0.92 21.17
CA TYR A 152 12.91 0.12 20.54
C TYR A 152 12.37 1.17 21.53
N GLY A 153 12.51 0.94 22.84
CA GLY A 153 12.04 1.86 23.87
C GLY A 153 13.03 2.97 24.21
N GLY A 154 12.90 3.51 25.42
CA GLY A 154 13.67 4.62 25.93
C GLY A 154 12.93 5.31 27.08
N ALA A 155 13.58 6.26 27.76
CA ALA A 155 12.90 7.05 28.79
C ALA A 155 11.73 7.83 28.17
N GLY A 156 10.53 7.63 28.71
CA GLY A 156 9.31 8.31 28.24
C GLY A 156 8.64 7.73 26.99
N VAL A 157 9.14 6.62 26.43
CA VAL A 157 8.51 5.95 25.28
C VAL A 157 7.39 5.03 25.77
N SER A 158 6.17 5.19 25.23
CA SER A 158 5.02 4.35 25.59
C SER A 158 5.07 2.97 24.92
N ASP A 159 4.25 2.03 25.39
CA ASP A 159 4.17 0.70 24.78
C ASP A 159 3.61 0.74 23.35
N GLU A 160 2.68 1.63 23.06
CA GLU A 160 2.16 1.85 21.71
C GLU A 160 3.27 2.30 20.76
N GLU A 161 4.13 3.22 21.20
CA GLU A 161 5.26 3.65 20.39
C GLU A 161 6.30 2.55 20.21
N VAL A 162 6.57 1.74 21.24
CA VAL A 162 7.44 0.56 21.12
C VAL A 162 6.92 -0.41 20.06
N VAL A 163 5.61 -0.69 20.06
CA VAL A 163 4.97 -1.55 19.05
C VAL A 163 5.08 -0.94 17.66
N LEU A 164 4.81 0.36 17.52
CA LEU A 164 4.93 1.06 16.24
C LEU A 164 6.36 1.02 15.70
N ARG A 165 7.37 1.28 16.55
CA ARG A 165 8.79 1.22 16.17
C ARG A 165 9.22 -0.20 15.80
N ALA A 166 8.73 -1.20 16.51
CA ALA A 166 9.03 -2.61 16.23
C ALA A 166 8.45 -3.08 14.89
N PHE A 167 7.26 -2.60 14.50
CA PHE A 167 6.58 -3.02 13.27
C PHE A 167 6.94 -2.16 12.05
N ALA A 168 6.86 -0.82 12.19
CA ALA A 168 7.04 0.13 11.09
C ALA A 168 8.47 0.68 10.97
N GLY A 169 9.32 0.45 11.97
CA GLY A 169 10.66 1.01 12.06
C GLY A 169 10.70 2.40 12.69
N GLU A 170 11.81 2.73 13.35
CA GLU A 170 11.97 3.97 14.10
C GLU A 170 11.89 5.23 13.22
N GLU A 171 12.47 5.18 12.02
CA GLU A 171 12.45 6.31 11.08
C GLU A 171 11.03 6.65 10.63
N SER A 172 10.22 5.64 10.29
CA SER A 172 8.82 5.81 9.90
C SER A 172 7.99 6.43 11.03
N VAL A 173 8.23 6.01 12.28
CA VAL A 173 7.55 6.56 13.45
C VAL A 173 7.96 8.00 13.71
N LYS A 174 9.25 8.33 13.60
CA LYS A 174 9.73 9.72 13.69
C LYS A 174 9.10 10.59 12.61
N ALA A 175 9.04 10.11 11.36
CA ALA A 175 8.39 10.82 10.27
C ALA A 175 6.89 11.03 10.53
N MET A 176 6.19 10.02 11.08
CA MET A 176 4.79 10.13 11.47
C MET A 176 4.57 11.23 12.52
N PHE A 177 5.39 11.27 13.58
CA PHE A 177 5.28 12.33 14.59
C PHE A 177 5.64 13.71 14.02
N ALA A 178 6.67 13.79 13.17
CA ALA A 178 7.08 15.03 12.52
C ALA A 178 6.00 15.57 11.55
N ALA A 179 5.21 14.68 10.92
CA ALA A 179 4.09 15.08 10.07
C ALA A 179 2.96 15.78 10.85
N GLY A 180 2.91 15.61 12.17
CA GLY A 180 1.96 16.26 13.05
C GLY A 180 0.57 15.64 13.02
N PRO A 181 -0.43 16.30 13.65
CA PRO A 181 -1.78 15.76 13.76
C PRO A 181 -2.49 15.66 12.40
N PRO A 182 -3.49 14.77 12.25
CA PRO A 182 -4.29 14.66 11.04
C PRO A 182 -4.89 16.01 10.63
N ARG A 183 -4.90 16.30 9.33
CA ARG A 183 -5.53 17.51 8.79
C ARG A 183 -7.03 17.47 8.99
N GLU A 184 -7.59 18.50 9.62
CA GLU A 184 -9.03 18.67 9.68
C GLU A 184 -9.58 19.34 8.42
N TYR A 185 -10.46 18.63 7.71
CA TYR A 185 -11.16 19.16 6.54
C TYR A 185 -12.50 19.78 6.95
N LEU A 186 -12.48 21.11 7.13
CA LEU A 186 -13.66 21.96 7.31
C LEU A 186 -14.51 21.94 6.03
N THR A 187 -15.33 20.90 5.88
CA THR A 187 -16.24 20.68 4.74
C THR A 187 -17.69 20.98 5.18
N ALA A 188 -18.67 20.55 4.37
CA ALA A 188 -20.11 20.83 4.45
C ALA A 188 -20.79 20.82 5.84
N LYS A 189 -20.15 20.25 6.88
CA LYS A 189 -20.62 20.32 8.28
C LYS A 189 -20.41 21.69 8.95
N ARG A 190 -19.51 22.56 8.45
CA ARG A 190 -19.25 23.91 8.99
C ARG A 190 -19.12 24.96 7.86
N PRO A 191 -20.20 25.21 7.09
CA PRO A 191 -20.15 26.04 5.88
C PRO A 191 -19.74 27.50 6.14
N LEU A 192 -20.07 28.05 7.32
CA LEU A 192 -19.71 29.41 7.71
C LEU A 192 -18.19 29.56 7.94
N VAL A 193 -17.59 28.60 8.64
CA VAL A 193 -16.14 28.60 8.91
C VAL A 193 -15.37 28.43 7.60
N TRP A 194 -15.88 27.59 6.69
CA TRP A 194 -15.32 27.44 5.36
C TRP A 194 -15.41 28.74 4.54
N LEU A 195 -16.57 29.40 4.52
CA LEU A 195 -16.74 30.69 3.85
C LEU A 195 -15.74 31.72 4.39
N LEU A 196 -15.59 31.82 5.71
CA LEU A 196 -14.63 32.72 6.37
C LEU A 196 -13.19 32.41 5.95
N ALA A 197 -12.79 31.14 5.94
CA ALA A 197 -11.45 30.72 5.56
C ALA A 197 -11.12 31.05 4.09
N GLU A 198 -12.07 30.87 3.17
CA GLU A 198 -11.86 31.22 1.75
C GLU A 198 -11.85 32.73 1.52
N LEU A 199 -12.71 33.48 2.20
CA LEU A 199 -12.72 34.95 2.13
C LEU A 199 -11.41 35.54 2.67
N ALA A 200 -10.83 34.97 3.74
CA ALA A 200 -9.56 35.42 4.31
C ALA A 200 -8.35 35.21 3.37
N LYS A 201 -8.42 34.26 2.42
CA LYS A 201 -7.35 34.03 1.43
C LYS A 201 -7.32 35.08 0.33
N LYS A 202 -8.43 35.82 0.11
CA LYS A 202 -8.49 36.86 -0.91
C LYS A 202 -7.64 38.05 -0.48
N LYS A 203 -6.46 38.17 -1.07
CA LYS A 203 -5.49 39.25 -0.76
C LYS A 203 -5.92 40.62 -1.30
N GLU A 204 -6.85 40.64 -2.25
CA GLU A 204 -7.29 41.84 -2.98
C GLU A 204 -8.39 42.63 -2.27
N CYS A 205 -8.98 42.08 -1.20
CA CYS A 205 -10.04 42.74 -0.44
C CYS A 205 -9.56 43.09 0.97
N THR A 206 -9.67 44.37 1.35
CA THR A 206 -9.39 44.85 2.71
C THR A 206 -10.57 44.65 3.65
N GLN A 207 -11.79 44.66 3.11
CA GLN A 207 -13.02 44.43 3.87
C GLN A 207 -14.02 43.62 3.02
N ILE A 208 -14.74 42.69 3.66
CA ILE A 208 -15.76 41.86 3.04
C ILE A 208 -17.00 41.88 3.92
N TYR A 209 -18.16 42.19 3.34
CA TYR A 209 -19.45 42.25 4.02
C TYR A 209 -20.46 41.30 3.36
N VAL A 210 -21.10 40.45 4.17
CA VAL A 210 -22.13 39.49 3.73
C VAL A 210 -23.37 39.67 4.61
N ARG A 211 -24.54 39.93 4.00
CA ARG A 211 -25.82 40.11 4.71
C ARG A 211 -26.93 39.25 4.13
N LYS A 212 -27.69 38.60 5.01
CA LYS A 212 -28.95 37.89 4.75
C LYS A 212 -29.95 38.19 5.88
N PRO A 213 -31.26 37.94 5.73
CA PRO A 213 -32.21 38.08 6.83
C PRO A 213 -31.75 37.25 8.05
N GLY A 214 -31.60 37.89 9.21
CA GLY A 214 -31.12 37.25 10.45
C GLY A 214 -29.61 36.93 10.51
N PHE A 215 -28.81 37.34 9.52
CA PHE A 215 -27.38 37.05 9.47
C PHE A 215 -26.57 38.18 8.83
N SER A 216 -25.53 38.65 9.53
CA SER A 216 -24.54 39.58 8.98
C SER A 216 -23.13 39.15 9.36
N LEU A 217 -22.20 39.24 8.41
CA LEU A 217 -20.79 38.92 8.60
C LEU A 217 -19.93 40.03 8.00
N THR A 218 -18.97 40.52 8.78
CA THR A 218 -17.95 41.47 8.34
C THR A 218 -16.59 40.87 8.61
N LEU A 219 -15.75 40.78 7.57
CA LEU A 219 -14.35 40.40 7.68
C LEU A 219 -13.50 41.61 7.28
N GLU A 220 -12.58 42.03 8.14
CA GLU A 220 -11.70 43.17 7.89
C GLU A 220 -10.25 42.74 8.11
N LYS A 221 -9.39 43.08 7.15
CA LYS A 221 -7.97 42.78 7.20
C LYS A 221 -7.25 43.95 7.86
N ARG A 222 -6.89 43.79 9.13
CA ARG A 222 -6.07 44.78 9.84
C ARG A 222 -4.61 44.58 9.44
N ASN A 223 -4.06 45.52 8.67
CA ASN A 223 -2.62 45.58 8.44
C ASN A 223 -1.95 45.94 9.78
N SER A 224 -1.12 45.02 10.29
CA SER A 224 -0.15 45.29 11.36
C SER A 224 1.18 45.58 10.71
#